data_AF-A0A9Q0QB80-F1
#
_entry.id   AF-A0A9Q0QB80-F1
#
_cell.length_a   1.000
_cell.length_b   1.000
_cell.length_c   1.000
_cell.angle_alpha   90.00
_cell.angle_beta   90.00
_cell.angle_gamma   90.00
#
_symmetry.space_group_name_H-M   'P 1'
#
loop_
_entity.id
_entity.type
_entity.pdbx_description
1 polymer ?
#
loop_
_entity_poly.entity_id
_entity_poly.type
_entity_poly.pdbx_seq_one_letter_code
_entity_poly.pdbx_strand_id
1 'polypeptide(L)'
;MASLVAQLVSPVETGHKVWQDQSFIKWRKRDPHVTLHCHESVEGSLRYWYQRNKVDHLVSKSAVWNDDAVQGALDSAAFWVKDLPFVKSLSGFWRFFLAPGPDSVPKKFYDIAFEDSEWNTLPVPSNWELHGYDRPIYANVLYPFPVDPPRVPDDNPTGCYRTYFDLPRGWQGRRIFLAF
;
A
#
# COMPACT_ATOMS: atom_id res chain seq x y z
N MET A 1 13.77 6.73 32.31
CA MET A 1 14.86 6.43 31.36
C MET A 1 14.46 7.03 30.02
N ALA A 2 15.15 8.11 29.62
CA ALA A 2 14.75 8.99 28.53
C ALA A 2 14.69 8.26 27.19
N SER A 3 13.54 8.36 26.51
CA SER A 3 13.33 7.86 25.16
C SER A 3 14.06 8.77 24.18
N LEU A 4 15.22 8.32 23.71
CA LEU A 4 15.95 8.94 22.61
C LEU A 4 15.27 8.58 21.28
N VAL A 5 14.02 9.03 21.10
CA VAL A 5 13.48 9.18 19.75
C VAL A 5 14.08 10.46 19.23
N ALA A 6 15.27 10.35 18.62
CA ALA A 6 15.70 11.38 17.69
C ALA A 6 14.55 11.53 16.67
N GLN A 7 13.87 12.67 16.72
CA GLN A 7 12.91 13.11 15.70
C GLN A 7 13.70 13.27 14.40
N LEU A 8 13.96 12.15 13.74
CA LEU A 8 14.53 12.13 12.40
C LEU A 8 13.40 12.57 11.48
N VAL A 9 13.44 13.86 11.19
CA VAL A 9 12.62 14.60 10.22
C VAL A 9 12.52 13.77 8.94
N SER A 10 11.29 13.60 8.46
CA SER A 10 11.06 12.90 7.20
C SER A 10 11.80 13.64 6.09
N PRO A 11 12.47 12.95 5.14
CA PRO A 11 13.06 13.60 3.96
C PRO A 11 12.08 14.47 3.17
N VAL A 12 10.77 14.24 3.34
CA VAL A 12 9.68 15.04 2.76
C VAL A 12 9.52 16.41 3.44
N GLU A 13 9.87 16.54 4.72
CA GLU A 13 9.73 17.78 5.49
C GLU A 13 10.86 18.79 5.22
N THR A 14 11.94 18.37 4.55
CA THR A 14 13.09 19.24 4.23
C THR A 14 12.95 19.95 2.88
N GLY A 15 11.81 19.84 2.20
CA GLY A 15 11.61 20.37 0.84
C GLY A 15 12.44 19.63 -0.24
N HIS A 16 13.10 18.53 0.14
CA HIS A 16 13.87 17.69 -0.77
C HIS A 16 12.90 16.80 -1.55
N LYS A 17 12.85 16.95 -2.88
CA LYS A 17 12.04 16.08 -3.76
C LYS A 17 12.74 14.72 -3.89
N VAL A 18 12.55 13.86 -2.90
CA VAL A 18 13.17 12.52 -2.83
C VAL A 18 12.86 11.64 -4.04
N TRP A 19 11.73 11.87 -4.71
CA TRP A 19 11.34 11.17 -5.94
C TRP A 19 12.09 11.67 -7.19
N GLN A 20 12.88 12.73 -7.08
CA GLN A 20 13.81 13.23 -8.12
C GLN A 20 15.28 12.97 -7.75
N ASP A 21 15.54 12.15 -6.72
CA ASP A 21 16.89 11.77 -6.29
C ASP A 21 17.14 10.30 -6.63
N GLN A 22 17.92 10.03 -7.68
CA GLN A 22 18.21 8.67 -8.14
C GLN A 22 19.01 7.84 -7.13
N SER A 23 19.71 8.49 -6.18
CA SER A 23 20.46 7.79 -5.14
C SER A 23 19.56 7.34 -3.97
N PHE A 24 18.37 7.93 -3.85
CA PHE A 24 17.45 7.67 -2.77
C PHE A 24 16.43 6.58 -3.15
N ILE A 25 16.77 5.33 -2.84
CA ILE A 25 15.93 4.17 -3.22
C ILE A 25 15.00 3.67 -2.10
N LYS A 26 15.32 3.94 -0.83
CA LYS A 26 14.52 3.52 0.33
C LYS A 26 14.87 4.31 1.59
N TRP A 27 13.91 4.45 2.50
CA TRP A 27 14.13 4.98 3.85
C TRP A 27 13.44 4.09 4.88
N ARG A 28 14.20 3.65 5.89
CA ARG A 28 13.72 2.80 7.01
C ARG A 28 12.95 1.52 6.58
N LYS A 29 13.17 1.04 5.36
CA LYS A 29 12.63 -0.22 4.85
C LYS A 29 13.59 -1.37 5.19
N ARG A 30 13.03 -2.50 5.64
CA ARG A 30 13.78 -3.74 5.88
C ARG A 30 14.49 -4.19 4.60
N ASP A 31 15.62 -4.87 4.75
CA ASP A 31 16.29 -5.48 3.61
C ASP A 31 15.44 -6.59 2.96
N PRO A 32 15.58 -6.79 1.64
CA PRO A 32 14.90 -7.87 0.95
C PRO A 32 15.19 -9.24 1.59
N HIS A 33 14.15 -10.05 1.68
CA HIS A 33 14.17 -11.39 2.24
C HIS A 33 13.04 -12.21 1.61
N VAL A 34 13.12 -13.53 1.72
CA VAL A 34 12.02 -14.43 1.33
C VAL A 34 10.74 -14.09 2.10
N THR A 35 9.58 -14.43 1.54
CA THR A 35 8.29 -14.25 2.20
C THR A 35 8.23 -15.05 3.49
N LEU A 36 7.90 -14.40 4.60
CA LEU A 36 7.78 -15.02 5.92
C LEU A 36 6.39 -14.76 6.48
N HIS A 37 5.73 -15.82 6.95
CA HIS A 37 4.52 -15.73 7.75
C HIS A 37 4.80 -16.31 9.13
N CYS A 38 4.46 -15.55 10.18
CA CYS A 38 4.58 -16.04 11.54
C CYS A 38 3.40 -16.98 11.86
N HIS A 39 3.72 -18.17 12.37
CA HIS A 39 2.76 -19.15 12.85
C HIS A 39 2.99 -19.43 14.34
N GLU A 40 1.96 -19.93 15.02
CA GLU A 40 2.05 -20.37 16.41
C GLU A 40 2.81 -21.71 16.55
N SER A 41 2.76 -22.55 15.52
CA SER A 41 3.40 -23.87 15.50
C SER A 41 3.82 -24.29 14.09
N VAL A 42 4.71 -25.29 14.02
CA VAL A 42 5.12 -25.93 12.75
C VAL A 42 3.91 -26.56 12.06
N GLU A 43 3.04 -27.24 12.80
CA GLU A 43 1.82 -27.85 12.26
C GLU A 43 0.88 -26.80 11.65
N GLY A 44 0.70 -25.65 12.31
CA GLY A 44 -0.08 -24.54 11.76
C GLY A 44 0.49 -24.01 10.45
N SER A 45 1.82 -23.94 10.34
CA SER A 45 2.49 -23.56 9.09
C SER A 45 2.30 -24.59 7.98
N LEU A 46 2.46 -25.87 8.28
CA LEU A 46 2.24 -26.96 7.32
C LEU A 46 0.78 -27.00 6.84
N ARG A 47 -0.19 -26.82 7.76
CA ARG A 47 -1.62 -26.76 7.43
C ARG A 47 -1.93 -25.59 6.49
N TYR A 48 -1.40 -24.41 6.79
CA TYR A 48 -1.53 -23.23 5.95
C TYR A 48 -1.06 -23.50 4.52
N TRP A 49 0.17 -24.00 4.37
CA TRP A 49 0.76 -24.30 3.06
C TRP A 49 0.00 -25.41 2.34
N TYR A 50 -0.38 -26.48 3.03
CA TYR A 50 -1.15 -27.57 2.44
C TYR A 50 -2.50 -27.09 1.85
N GLN A 51 -3.21 -26.19 2.54
CA GLN A 51 -4.46 -25.63 2.03
C GLN A 51 -4.24 -24.78 0.77
N ARG A 52 -3.19 -23.95 0.73
CA ARG A 52 -2.92 -23.05 -0.40
C ARG A 52 -2.29 -23.74 -1.61
N ASN A 53 -1.64 -24.88 -1.41
CA ASN A 53 -1.22 -25.76 -2.51
C ASN A 53 -2.41 -26.41 -3.26
N LYS A 54 -3.64 -26.28 -2.76
CA LYS A 54 -4.86 -26.75 -3.43
C LYS A 54 -5.59 -25.66 -4.23
N VAL A 55 -5.05 -24.44 -4.28
CA VAL A 55 -5.64 -23.38 -5.10
C VAL A 55 -5.50 -23.78 -6.56
N ASP A 56 -6.63 -23.84 -7.26
CA ASP A 56 -6.64 -24.11 -8.69
C ASP A 56 -6.04 -22.91 -9.45
N HIS A 57 -4.87 -23.12 -10.05
CA HIS A 57 -4.20 -22.12 -10.86
C HIS A 57 -5.03 -21.70 -12.09
N LEU A 58 -6.01 -22.50 -12.53
CA LEU A 58 -6.94 -22.13 -13.60
C LEU A 58 -7.87 -20.98 -13.20
N VAL A 59 -8.06 -20.70 -11.90
CA VAL A 59 -8.78 -19.51 -11.41
C VAL A 59 -8.08 -18.21 -11.85
N SER A 60 -6.76 -18.22 -12.08
CA SER A 60 -6.08 -17.06 -12.67
C SER A 60 -6.59 -16.74 -14.09
N LYS A 61 -7.09 -17.74 -14.84
CA LYS A 61 -7.64 -17.56 -16.19
C LYS A 61 -9.07 -17.03 -16.18
N SER A 62 -9.77 -17.12 -15.05
CA SER A 62 -11.08 -16.50 -14.85
C SER A 62 -10.95 -15.09 -14.28
N ALA A 63 -9.78 -14.44 -14.44
CA ALA A 63 -9.60 -13.05 -14.06
C ALA A 63 -10.78 -12.22 -14.55
N VAL A 64 -11.51 -11.66 -13.61
CA VAL A 64 -12.73 -10.94 -13.90
C VAL A 64 -12.35 -9.52 -14.29
N TRP A 65 -12.73 -9.11 -15.49
CA TRP A 65 -12.49 -7.76 -16.02
C TRP A 65 -13.81 -6.96 -16.07
N ASN A 66 -14.58 -7.04 -14.99
CA ASN A 66 -15.86 -6.34 -14.81
C ASN A 66 -15.93 -5.74 -13.39
N ASP A 67 -17.09 -5.23 -13.00
CA ASP A 67 -17.30 -4.59 -11.69
C ASP A 67 -17.06 -5.53 -10.48
N ASP A 68 -17.14 -6.86 -10.66
CA ASP A 68 -16.86 -7.87 -9.62
C ASP A 68 -15.36 -8.02 -9.35
N ALA A 69 -14.48 -7.45 -10.20
CA ALA A 69 -13.03 -7.54 -10.04
C ALA A 69 -12.55 -6.99 -8.68
N VAL A 70 -13.21 -5.93 -8.19
CA VAL A 70 -12.92 -5.33 -6.89
C VAL A 70 -13.20 -6.32 -5.77
N GLN A 71 -14.39 -6.93 -5.78
CA GLN A 71 -14.78 -7.90 -4.77
C GLN A 71 -13.86 -9.13 -4.82
N GLY A 72 -13.55 -9.63 -6.02
CA GLY A 72 -12.61 -10.75 -6.19
C GLY A 72 -11.22 -10.45 -5.66
N ALA A 73 -10.71 -9.22 -5.82
CA ALA A 73 -9.43 -8.79 -5.27
C ALA A 73 -9.45 -8.75 -3.74
N LEU A 74 -10.52 -8.22 -3.13
CA LEU A 74 -10.70 -8.18 -1.68
C LEU A 74 -10.84 -9.58 -1.09
N ASP A 75 -11.60 -10.46 -1.73
CA ASP A 75 -11.78 -11.85 -1.31
C ASP A 75 -10.47 -12.63 -1.40
N SER A 76 -9.68 -12.42 -2.46
CA SER A 76 -8.34 -12.99 -2.60
C SER A 76 -7.43 -12.51 -1.46
N ALA A 77 -7.38 -11.20 -1.19
CA ALA A 77 -6.57 -10.66 -0.09
C ALA A 77 -7.00 -11.24 1.28
N ALA A 78 -8.30 -11.38 1.52
CA ALA A 78 -8.83 -12.01 2.72
C ALA A 78 -8.47 -13.51 2.82
N PHE A 79 -8.55 -14.24 1.70
CA PHE A 79 -8.20 -15.65 1.63
C PHE A 79 -6.74 -15.91 2.03
N TRP A 80 -5.81 -15.10 1.53
CA TRP A 80 -4.38 -15.31 1.81
C TRP A 80 -4.03 -15.14 3.28
N VAL A 81 -4.69 -14.22 3.99
CA VAL A 81 -4.45 -14.00 5.42
C VAL A 81 -5.33 -14.86 6.33
N LYS A 82 -6.30 -15.58 5.79
CA LYS A 82 -7.23 -16.40 6.56
C LYS A 82 -6.49 -17.42 7.43
N ASP A 83 -6.88 -17.51 8.70
CA ASP A 83 -6.31 -18.39 9.72
C ASP A 83 -4.83 -18.12 10.07
N LEU A 84 -4.26 -16.98 9.65
CA LEU A 84 -2.94 -16.55 10.12
C LEU A 84 -3.06 -15.80 11.47
N PRO A 85 -2.39 -16.27 12.54
CA PRO A 85 -2.58 -15.71 13.88
C PRO A 85 -1.96 -14.31 14.07
N PHE A 86 -0.94 -14.00 13.27
CA PHE A 86 -0.12 -12.78 13.41
C PHE A 86 -0.11 -11.93 12.13
N VAL A 87 -1.13 -12.07 11.29
CA VAL A 87 -1.29 -11.26 10.09
C VAL A 87 -2.71 -10.68 10.08
N LYS A 88 -2.80 -9.39 9.79
CA LYS A 88 -4.07 -8.68 9.59
C LYS A 88 -3.98 -7.99 8.24
N SER A 89 -4.87 -8.37 7.33
CA SER A 89 -5.01 -7.62 6.07
C SER A 89 -5.56 -6.22 6.37
N LEU A 90 -4.99 -5.23 5.69
CA LEU A 90 -5.52 -3.88 5.63
C LEU A 90 -6.21 -3.60 4.29
N SER A 91 -6.37 -4.60 3.41
CA SER A 91 -7.18 -4.48 2.20
C SER A 91 -8.63 -4.15 2.55
N GLY A 92 -9.27 -3.34 1.72
CA GLY A 92 -10.61 -2.80 1.96
C GLY A 92 -10.75 -1.41 1.38
N PHE A 93 -11.76 -0.66 1.83
CA PHE A 93 -12.02 0.70 1.35
C PHE A 93 -11.27 1.72 2.19
N TRP A 94 -10.41 2.50 1.56
CA TRP A 94 -9.59 3.53 2.20
C TRP A 94 -10.10 4.90 1.78
N ARG A 95 -10.01 5.90 2.66
CA ARG A 95 -10.25 7.30 2.28
C ARG A 95 -9.18 7.72 1.28
N PHE A 96 -9.61 8.33 0.19
CA PHE A 96 -8.76 8.64 -0.95
C PHE A 96 -9.01 10.05 -1.49
N PHE A 97 -7.92 10.75 -1.80
CA PHE A 97 -7.92 12.05 -2.45
C PHE A 97 -6.84 12.09 -3.53
N LEU A 98 -7.20 12.49 -4.75
CA LEU A 98 -6.26 12.71 -5.83
C LEU A 98 -5.93 14.21 -5.95
N ALA A 99 -4.66 14.56 -5.74
CA ALA A 99 -4.15 15.89 -6.02
C ALA A 99 -3.53 15.93 -7.44
N PRO A 100 -3.53 17.09 -8.14
CA PRO A 100 -2.87 17.23 -9.44
C PRO A 100 -1.34 17.13 -9.35
N GLY A 101 -0.76 17.32 -8.17
CA GLY A 101 0.68 17.31 -7.95
C GLY A 101 1.05 17.13 -6.47
N PRO A 102 2.30 16.74 -6.16
CA PRO A 102 2.75 16.56 -4.78
C PRO A 102 2.64 17.82 -3.92
N ASP A 103 2.83 19.00 -4.52
CA ASP A 103 2.75 20.29 -3.82
C ASP A 103 1.30 20.74 -3.56
N SER A 104 0.31 20.06 -4.18
CA SER A 104 -1.13 20.34 -4.05
C SER A 104 -1.85 19.40 -3.09
N VAL A 105 -1.14 18.49 -2.42
CA VAL A 105 -1.76 17.59 -1.43
C VAL A 105 -2.24 18.37 -0.19
N PRO A 106 -3.32 17.93 0.47
CA PRO A 106 -3.79 18.60 1.68
C PRO A 106 -2.71 18.60 2.76
N LYS A 107 -2.41 19.78 3.31
CA LYS A 107 -1.34 19.95 4.30
C LYS A 107 -1.63 19.09 5.52
N LYS A 108 -0.60 18.36 5.97
CA LYS A 108 -0.67 17.51 7.17
C LYS A 108 -1.80 16.47 7.13
N PHE A 109 -2.18 16.00 5.93
CA PHE A 109 -3.18 14.93 5.80
C PHE A 109 -2.76 13.62 6.48
N TYR A 110 -1.52 13.45 6.92
CA TYR A 110 -1.06 12.29 7.68
C TYR A 110 -1.31 12.42 9.19
N ASP A 111 -1.68 13.62 9.68
CA ASP A 111 -1.93 13.84 11.10
C ASP A 111 -3.20 13.12 11.55
N ILE A 112 -3.19 12.66 12.80
CA ILE A 112 -4.34 11.97 13.42
C ILE A 112 -5.56 12.89 13.55
N ALA A 113 -5.35 14.19 13.69
CA ALA A 113 -6.40 15.20 13.85
C ALA A 113 -6.92 15.75 12.51
N PHE A 114 -6.44 15.23 11.37
CA PHE A 114 -6.92 15.65 10.07
C PHE A 114 -8.32 15.08 9.78
N GLU A 115 -9.25 15.95 9.44
CA GLU A 115 -10.62 15.57 9.06
C GLU A 115 -10.67 15.14 7.58
N ASP A 116 -10.95 13.87 7.35
CA ASP A 116 -11.04 13.24 6.02
C ASP A 116 -12.49 12.87 5.62
N SER A 117 -13.49 13.43 6.31
CA SER A 117 -14.91 13.10 6.12
C SER A 117 -15.40 13.32 4.69
N GLU A 118 -14.89 14.37 4.03
CA GLU A 118 -15.24 14.75 2.67
C GLU A 118 -14.51 13.93 1.60
N TRP A 119 -13.55 13.06 1.99
CA TRP A 119 -12.82 12.24 1.03
C TRP A 119 -13.66 11.05 0.61
N ASN A 120 -13.65 10.78 -0.70
CA ASN A 120 -14.20 9.56 -1.26
C ASN A 120 -13.47 8.32 -0.74
N THR A 121 -14.04 7.15 -0.98
CA THR A 121 -13.38 5.87 -0.68
C THR A 121 -12.91 5.18 -1.95
N LEU A 122 -11.73 4.58 -1.91
CA LEU A 122 -11.18 3.75 -2.99
C LEU A 122 -10.88 2.33 -2.45
N PRO A 123 -11.25 1.25 -3.16
CA PRO A 123 -10.87 -0.09 -2.76
C PRO A 123 -9.36 -0.29 -2.91
N VAL A 124 -8.74 -0.95 -1.95
CA VAL A 124 -7.32 -1.30 -1.94
C VAL A 124 -7.21 -2.83 -1.82
N PRO A 125 -6.53 -3.51 -2.75
CA PRO A 125 -5.74 -2.97 -3.86
C PRO A 125 -6.58 -2.58 -5.09
N SER A 126 -6.21 -1.47 -5.75
CA SER A 126 -6.73 -1.08 -7.07
C SER A 126 -5.82 -0.04 -7.74
N ASN A 127 -6.01 0.22 -9.03
CA ASN A 127 -5.45 1.38 -9.72
C ASN A 127 -6.54 2.46 -9.81
N TRP A 128 -6.25 3.70 -9.40
CA TRP A 128 -7.26 4.75 -9.27
C TRP A 128 -7.90 5.14 -10.62
N GLU A 129 -7.19 4.93 -11.75
CA GLU A 129 -7.65 5.22 -13.11
C GLU A 129 -8.89 4.42 -13.48
N LEU A 130 -9.02 3.21 -12.93
CA LEU A 130 -10.19 2.34 -13.14
C LEU A 130 -11.39 2.76 -12.28
N HIS A 131 -11.21 3.72 -11.39
CA HIS A 131 -12.22 4.23 -10.46
C HIS A 131 -12.59 5.69 -10.73
N GLY A 132 -12.32 6.18 -11.95
CA GLY A 132 -12.71 7.52 -12.39
C GLY A 132 -11.77 8.64 -11.96
N TYR A 133 -10.56 8.31 -11.47
CA TYR A 133 -9.53 9.28 -11.13
C TYR A 133 -8.49 9.36 -12.24
N ASP A 134 -8.25 10.56 -12.78
CA ASP A 134 -7.31 10.75 -13.90
C ASP A 134 -7.60 9.83 -15.11
N ARG A 135 -6.59 9.47 -15.91
CA ARG A 135 -6.74 8.67 -17.13
C ARG A 135 -5.62 7.64 -17.28
N PRO A 136 -5.93 6.41 -17.75
CA PRO A 136 -4.89 5.45 -18.08
C PRO A 136 -4.11 5.90 -19.32
N ILE A 137 -2.78 5.75 -19.30
CA ILE A 137 -1.91 6.09 -20.42
C ILE A 137 -1.21 4.82 -20.92
N TYR A 138 -1.41 4.51 -22.20
CA TYR A 138 -0.65 3.47 -22.89
C TYR A 138 0.38 4.11 -23.82
N ALA A 139 1.65 3.76 -23.64
CA ALA A 139 2.74 4.21 -24.49
C ALA A 139 3.70 3.04 -24.77
N ASN A 140 4.20 2.95 -26.00
CA ASN A 140 5.08 1.85 -26.41
C ASN A 140 6.56 2.13 -26.09
N VAL A 141 7.15 3.14 -26.74
CA VAL A 141 8.59 3.46 -26.61
C VAL A 141 8.82 4.78 -25.86
N LEU A 142 7.98 5.77 -26.12
CA LEU A 142 8.16 7.10 -25.53
C LEU A 142 7.60 7.14 -24.11
N TYR A 143 8.28 7.85 -23.22
CA TYR A 143 7.72 8.18 -21.90
C TYR A 143 6.45 9.02 -22.08
N PRO A 144 5.44 8.85 -21.21
CA PRO A 144 4.22 9.64 -21.25
C PRO A 144 4.41 11.09 -20.75
N PHE A 145 5.66 11.49 -20.48
CA PHE A 145 6.06 12.81 -19.99
C PHE A 145 7.40 13.24 -20.61
N PRO A 146 7.74 14.56 -20.58
CA PRO A 146 9.02 15.07 -21.07
C PRO A 146 10.24 14.41 -20.42
N VAL A 147 11.23 14.05 -21.23
CA VAL A 147 12.44 13.35 -20.75
C VAL A 147 13.51 14.35 -20.31
N ASP A 148 13.62 14.58 -19.00
CA ASP A 148 14.64 15.43 -18.35
C ASP A 148 15.18 14.79 -17.05
N PRO A 149 15.84 13.62 -17.09
CA PRO A 149 16.26 12.92 -15.87
C PRO A 149 17.27 13.72 -15.03
N PRO A 150 17.17 13.74 -13.69
CA PRO A 150 16.24 12.98 -12.84
C PRO A 150 14.87 13.66 -12.62
N ARG A 151 14.62 14.80 -13.27
CA ARG A 151 13.44 15.62 -13.03
C ARG A 151 12.22 14.98 -13.69
N VAL A 152 11.08 15.20 -13.04
CA VAL A 152 9.75 14.82 -13.51
C VAL A 152 8.87 16.06 -13.52
N PRO A 153 7.80 16.11 -14.33
CA PRO A 153 6.87 17.24 -14.35
C PRO A 153 6.26 17.52 -12.98
N ASP A 154 5.84 18.77 -12.77
CA ASP A 154 5.05 19.15 -11.58
C ASP A 154 3.59 18.70 -11.68
N ASP A 155 3.06 18.57 -12.91
CA ASP A 155 1.80 17.87 -13.20
C ASP A 155 2.02 16.36 -13.04
N ASN A 156 1.84 15.89 -11.80
CA ASN A 156 2.17 14.55 -11.36
C ASN A 156 1.09 14.07 -10.38
N PRO A 157 0.00 13.49 -10.91
CA PRO A 157 -1.16 13.05 -10.13
C PRO A 157 -0.74 12.26 -8.88
N THR A 158 -1.14 12.75 -7.71
CA THR A 158 -0.67 12.26 -6.41
C THR A 158 -1.83 11.77 -5.57
N GLY A 159 -1.90 10.46 -5.35
CA GLY A 159 -2.91 9.82 -4.51
C GLY A 159 -2.57 9.87 -3.02
N CYS A 160 -3.45 10.45 -2.22
CA CYS A 160 -3.38 10.44 -0.76
C CYS A 160 -4.35 9.39 -0.21
N TYR A 161 -3.84 8.50 0.63
CA TYR A 161 -4.60 7.38 1.20
C TYR A 161 -4.63 7.47 2.73
N ARG A 162 -5.81 7.29 3.34
CA ARG A 162 -5.99 7.20 4.79
C ARG A 162 -6.87 6.02 5.17
N THR A 163 -6.49 5.31 6.22
CA THR A 163 -7.28 4.23 6.80
C THR A 163 -7.00 4.13 8.29
N TYR A 164 -7.98 3.61 9.04
CA TYR A 164 -7.89 3.39 10.48
C TYR A 164 -8.05 1.90 10.74
N PHE A 165 -7.24 1.37 11.65
CA PHE A 165 -7.33 -0.03 12.04
C PHE A 165 -6.90 -0.21 13.49
N ASP A 166 -7.54 -1.16 14.15
CA ASP A 166 -7.14 -1.60 15.48
C ASP A 166 -6.09 -2.70 15.41
N LEU A 167 -5.08 -2.58 16.27
CA LEU A 167 -4.12 -3.66 16.49
C LEU A 167 -4.73 -4.74 17.40
N PRO A 168 -4.66 -6.02 17.04
CA PRO A 168 -5.10 -7.10 17.91
C PRO A 168 -4.35 -7.09 19.25
N ARG A 169 -5.07 -7.15 20.38
CA ARG A 169 -4.47 -7.13 21.73
C ARG A 169 -3.40 -8.20 21.94
N GLY A 170 -3.57 -9.37 21.32
CA GLY A 170 -2.60 -10.48 21.37
C GLY A 170 -1.24 -10.17 20.72
N TRP A 171 -1.10 -9.04 20.03
CA TRP A 171 0.18 -8.61 19.45
C TRP A 171 1.00 -7.71 20.38
N GLN A 172 0.48 -7.37 21.56
CA GLN A 172 1.19 -6.53 22.53
C GLN A 172 2.59 -7.09 22.85
N GLY A 173 3.61 -6.23 22.80
CA GLY A 173 5.00 -6.60 23.05
C GLY A 173 5.71 -7.34 21.91
N ARG A 174 5.01 -7.63 20.80
CA ARG A 174 5.62 -8.24 19.61
C ARG A 174 6.17 -7.17 18.68
N ARG A 175 7.12 -7.57 17.82
CA ARG A 175 7.58 -6.73 16.71
C ARG A 175 6.53 -6.73 15.61
N ILE A 176 6.01 -5.56 15.27
CA ILE A 176 4.99 -5.36 14.24
C ILE A 176 5.66 -4.80 12.99
N PHE A 177 5.24 -5.29 11.82
CA PHE A 177 5.68 -4.81 10.52
C PHE A 177 4.45 -4.44 9.69
N LEU A 178 4.57 -3.38 8.89
CA LEU A 178 3.62 -3.03 7.84
C LEU A 178 4.20 -3.47 6.50
N ALA A 179 3.40 -4.15 5.69
CA ALA A 179 3.76 -4.62 4.36
C ALA A 179 2.78 -4.05 3.32
N PHE A 180 3.32 -3.59 2.20
CA PHE A 180 2.60 -3.10 1.03
C PHE A 180 2.97 -3.99 -0.15
#